data_AF-A0A955QQ70-F1
#
_entry.id   AF-A0A955QQ70-F1
#
_cell.length_a   1.000
_cell.length_b   1.000
_cell.length_c   1.000
_cell.angle_alpha   90.00
_cell.angle_beta   90.00
_cell.angle_gamma   90.00
#
_symmetry.space_group_name_H-M   'P 1'
#
loop_
_entity.id
_entity.type
_entity.pdbx_description
1 polymer ?
#
loop_
_entity_poly.entity_id
_entity_poly.type
_entity_poly.pdbx_seq_one_letter_code
_entity_poly.pdbx_strand_id
1 'polypeptide(L)'
;ANNPLKYSDPDGTRIVISSKSRVSFKNDVRRAFRYLKKSPTGSRLIGTLEQSSRIIRIEETRDLSGVEFSPDDLTVTWHPRSALKVKNGGRQTPALGLAHELGHAEKRIRNAREEDRDFEQKLRNGYHNLAEKKIIRGVEYKIAKELNEATRTDHEGSEYLATSPTSTQPFSSRAKQSNRKNLQPRQTTRPGARTTSTKKKKMTRPTNFKPRA
;
A
#
# COMPACT_ATOMS: atom_id res chain seq x y z
N ALA A 1 14.97 3.78 26.86
CA ALA A 1 15.12 2.32 27.00
C ALA A 1 14.51 1.63 25.78
N ASN A 2 15.37 1.01 24.96
CA ASN A 2 15.05 0.32 23.72
C ASN A 2 14.49 -1.07 24.02
N ASN A 3 13.17 -1.22 24.08
CA ASN A 3 12.55 -2.55 24.09
C ASN A 3 12.05 -2.87 22.67
N PRO A 4 12.76 -3.68 21.87
CA PRO A 4 12.24 -4.12 20.59
C PRO A 4 10.99 -4.97 20.86
N LEU A 5 9.85 -4.56 20.29
CA LEU A 5 8.64 -5.38 20.22
C LEU A 5 9.01 -6.70 19.55
N LYS A 6 9.25 -7.74 20.35
CA LYS A 6 9.25 -9.13 19.92
C LYS A 6 7.84 -9.42 19.42
N TYR A 7 7.60 -9.23 18.13
CA TYR A 7 6.69 -10.11 17.41
C TYR A 7 7.44 -11.44 17.22
N SER A 8 7.73 -12.14 18.33
CA SER A 8 7.70 -13.59 18.29
C SER A 8 6.22 -13.89 18.31
N ASP A 9 5.67 -14.18 17.14
CA ASP A 9 4.39 -14.85 17.06
C ASP A 9 4.52 -16.15 17.88
N PRO A 10 3.71 -16.38 18.93
CA PRO A 10 3.74 -17.63 19.70
C PRO A 10 3.53 -18.89 18.83
N ASP A 11 3.11 -18.68 17.59
CA ASP A 11 2.69 -19.68 16.61
C ASP A 11 3.81 -20.15 15.67
N GLY A 12 5.03 -19.58 15.76
CA GLY A 12 6.18 -20.02 14.94
C GLY A 12 6.21 -19.49 13.50
N THR A 13 5.40 -18.47 13.18
CA THR A 13 5.29 -17.84 11.86
C THR A 13 6.64 -17.36 11.30
N ARG A 14 7.01 -17.85 10.11
CA ARG A 14 8.32 -17.55 9.47
C ARG A 14 8.30 -16.42 8.44
N ILE A 15 7.18 -15.75 8.26
CA ILE A 15 7.12 -14.47 7.55
C ILE A 15 7.26 -13.35 8.58
N VAL A 16 8.34 -12.56 8.48
CA VAL A 16 8.64 -11.49 9.42
C VAL A 16 8.54 -10.14 8.71
N ILE A 17 7.75 -9.24 9.28
CA ILE A 17 7.74 -7.83 8.90
C ILE A 17 8.64 -7.08 9.89
N SER A 18 9.60 -6.30 9.41
CA SER A 18 10.53 -5.57 10.28
C SER A 18 9.79 -4.82 11.40
N SER A 19 10.29 -4.94 12.64
CA SER A 19 9.68 -4.28 13.80
C SER A 19 9.72 -2.75 13.66
N LYS A 20 10.71 -2.24 12.93
CA LYS A 20 10.91 -0.82 12.59
C LYS A 20 9.93 -0.31 11.52
N SER A 21 9.23 -1.20 10.81
CA SER A 21 8.26 -0.78 9.80
C SER A 21 7.10 -0.02 10.41
N ARG A 22 6.59 0.94 9.65
CA ARG A 22 5.43 1.76 10.02
C ARG A 22 4.22 0.88 10.34
N VAL A 23 3.42 1.28 11.33
CA VAL A 23 2.17 0.57 11.66
C VAL A 23 1.24 0.46 10.45
N SER A 24 1.17 1.51 9.62
CA SER A 24 0.42 1.51 8.37
C SER A 24 0.89 0.42 7.40
N PHE A 25 2.20 0.23 7.27
CA PHE A 25 2.77 -0.81 6.41
C PHE A 25 2.41 -2.22 6.90
N LYS A 26 2.59 -2.48 8.20
CA LYS A 26 2.19 -3.76 8.81
C LYS A 26 0.70 -4.06 8.56
N ASN A 27 -0.15 -3.04 8.66
CA ASN A 27 -1.58 -3.18 8.35
C ASN A 27 -1.84 -3.41 6.85
N ASP A 28 -1.09 -2.77 5.95
CA ASP A 28 -1.19 -2.99 4.52
C ASP A 28 -0.76 -4.42 4.13
N VAL A 29 0.31 -4.96 4.72
CA VAL A 29 0.71 -6.37 4.53
C VAL A 29 -0.40 -7.31 5.00
N ARG A 30 -0.96 -7.10 6.19
CA ARG A 30 -2.11 -7.90 6.68
C ARG A 30 -3.33 -7.82 5.76
N ARG A 31 -3.58 -6.65 5.17
CA ARG A 31 -4.67 -6.47 4.19
C ARG A 31 -4.39 -7.22 2.89
N ALA A 32 -3.16 -7.16 2.38
CA ALA A 32 -2.75 -7.93 1.21
C ALA A 32 -2.87 -9.43 1.47
N PHE A 33 -2.39 -9.93 2.61
CA PHE A 33 -2.49 -11.37 2.94
C PHE A 33 -3.94 -11.83 3.06
N ARG A 34 -4.79 -11.09 3.77
CA ARG A 34 -6.23 -11.44 3.84
C ARG A 34 -6.91 -11.42 2.48
N TYR A 35 -6.47 -10.56 1.57
CA TYR A 35 -6.99 -10.50 0.21
C TYR A 35 -6.51 -11.69 -0.62
N LEU A 36 -5.21 -11.98 -0.60
CA LEU A 36 -4.60 -13.12 -1.31
C LEU A 36 -5.13 -14.48 -0.81
N LYS A 37 -5.37 -14.63 0.51
CA LYS A 37 -5.95 -15.85 1.09
C LYS A 37 -7.41 -16.10 0.66
N LYS A 38 -8.08 -15.18 -0.06
CA LYS A 38 -9.37 -15.46 -0.73
C LYS A 38 -9.21 -16.33 -1.98
N SER A 39 -8.01 -16.39 -2.54
CA SER A 39 -7.64 -17.29 -3.63
C SER A 39 -7.10 -18.59 -3.03
N PRO A 40 -7.58 -19.78 -3.47
CA PRO A 40 -7.01 -21.05 -3.05
C PRO A 40 -5.49 -21.13 -3.28
N THR A 41 -5.02 -20.65 -4.43
CA THR A 41 -3.59 -20.63 -4.75
C THR A 41 -2.81 -19.68 -3.83
N GLY A 42 -3.34 -18.49 -3.54
CA GLY A 42 -2.74 -17.51 -2.64
C GLY A 42 -2.72 -17.99 -1.19
N SER A 43 -3.79 -18.66 -0.74
CA SER A 43 -3.85 -19.28 0.58
C SER A 43 -2.81 -20.38 0.73
N ARG A 44 -2.65 -21.24 -0.28
CA ARG A 44 -1.62 -22.28 -0.30
C ARG A 44 -0.22 -21.67 -0.26
N LEU A 45 0.06 -20.69 -1.12
CA LEU A 45 1.37 -20.02 -1.17
C LEU A 45 1.76 -19.45 0.20
N ILE A 46 0.87 -18.66 0.80
CA ILE A 46 1.14 -18.05 2.10
C ILE A 46 1.28 -19.12 3.19
N GLY A 47 0.41 -20.14 3.20
CA GLY A 47 0.50 -21.24 4.17
C GLY A 47 1.81 -22.03 4.05
N THR A 48 2.29 -22.32 2.84
CA THR A 48 3.58 -22.99 2.61
C THR A 48 4.74 -22.16 3.17
N LEU A 49 4.72 -20.83 2.98
CA LEU A 49 5.76 -19.94 3.50
C LEU A 49 5.68 -19.77 5.02
N GLU A 50 4.48 -19.70 5.60
CA GLU A 50 4.26 -19.65 7.04
C GLU A 50 4.79 -20.92 7.75
N GLN A 51 4.70 -22.08 7.10
CA GLN A 51 5.17 -23.38 7.60
C GLN A 51 6.64 -23.71 7.27
N SER A 52 7.32 -22.88 6.48
CA SER A 52 8.72 -23.06 6.13
C SER A 52 9.61 -23.06 7.38
N SER A 53 10.78 -23.71 7.34
CA SER A 53 11.81 -23.56 8.38
C SER A 53 12.67 -22.30 8.18
N ARG A 54 12.66 -21.72 6.97
CA ARG A 54 13.41 -20.52 6.58
C ARG A 54 12.58 -19.26 6.82
N ILE A 55 13.22 -18.19 7.29
CA ILE A 55 12.57 -16.91 7.55
C ILE A 55 12.52 -16.09 6.25
N ILE A 56 11.31 -15.66 5.86
CA ILE A 56 11.07 -14.72 4.76
C ILE A 56 10.83 -13.34 5.38
N ARG A 57 11.54 -12.32 4.92
CA ARG A 57 11.35 -10.93 5.37
C ARG A 57 10.49 -10.16 4.39
N ILE A 58 9.62 -9.30 4.91
CA ILE A 58 8.89 -8.32 4.09
C ILE A 58 9.28 -6.92 4.54
N GLU A 59 9.87 -6.17 3.62
CA GLU A 59 10.37 -4.82 3.84
C GLU A 59 9.64 -3.79 2.98
N GLU A 60 9.53 -2.58 3.52
CA GLU A 60 8.83 -1.49 2.87
C GLU A 60 9.78 -0.71 1.97
N THR A 61 9.42 -0.55 0.70
CA THR A 61 10.06 0.44 -0.18
C THR A 61 9.15 1.64 -0.43
N ARG A 62 9.78 2.77 -0.75
CA ARG A 62 9.11 3.98 -1.25
C ARG A 62 9.14 4.09 -2.77
N ASP A 63 9.94 3.24 -3.42
CA ASP A 63 10.00 3.18 -4.87
C ASP A 63 8.86 2.29 -5.41
N LEU A 64 8.18 2.75 -6.46
CA LEU A 64 7.14 1.97 -7.12
C LEU A 64 7.71 0.80 -7.90
N SER A 65 8.90 0.99 -8.50
CA SER A 65 9.63 -0.04 -9.25
C SER A 65 10.50 -0.94 -8.37
N GLY A 66 10.62 -0.65 -7.08
CA GLY A 66 11.46 -1.42 -6.15
C GLY A 66 10.75 -2.64 -5.54
N VAL A 67 9.73 -3.19 -6.20
CA VAL A 67 9.10 -4.44 -5.77
C VAL A 67 9.97 -5.58 -6.31
N GLU A 68 10.55 -6.37 -5.40
CA GLU A 68 11.52 -7.41 -5.77
C GLU A 68 11.69 -8.45 -4.66
N PHE A 69 12.29 -9.59 -5.04
CA PHE A 69 12.74 -10.63 -4.14
C PHE A 69 14.27 -10.77 -4.18
N SER A 70 14.90 -10.67 -3.00
CA SER A 70 16.31 -10.94 -2.79
C SER A 70 16.53 -12.41 -2.37
N PRO A 71 17.19 -13.24 -3.20
CA PRO A 71 17.42 -14.66 -2.90
C PRO A 71 18.46 -14.91 -1.81
N ASP A 72 19.32 -13.93 -1.52
CA ASP A 72 20.44 -14.06 -0.59
C ASP A 72 19.98 -14.14 0.87
N ASP A 73 19.03 -13.29 1.24
CA ASP A 73 18.52 -13.14 2.61
C ASP A 73 17.03 -13.44 2.76
N LEU A 74 16.38 -13.88 1.66
CA LEU A 74 14.95 -14.13 1.55
C LEU A 74 14.09 -12.91 1.87
N THR A 75 14.50 -11.74 1.41
CA THR A 75 13.76 -10.49 1.60
C THR A 75 12.89 -10.18 0.40
N VAL A 76 11.61 -9.93 0.65
CA VAL A 76 10.67 -9.36 -0.30
C VAL A 76 10.55 -7.87 0.00
N THR A 77 11.00 -7.04 -0.93
CA THR A 77 10.82 -5.60 -0.89
C THR A 77 9.50 -5.27 -1.57
N TRP A 78 8.61 -4.52 -0.89
CA TRP A 78 7.27 -4.29 -1.42
C TRP A 78 6.73 -2.88 -1.13
N HIS A 79 6.11 -2.29 -2.14
CA HIS A 79 5.37 -1.04 -2.02
C HIS A 79 3.87 -1.33 -1.91
N PRO A 80 3.17 -0.98 -0.80
CA PRO A 80 1.77 -1.35 -0.57
C PRO A 80 0.75 -0.62 -1.47
N ARG A 81 1.23 0.12 -2.46
CA ARG A 81 0.46 0.93 -3.39
C ARG A 81 0.99 0.81 -4.82
N SER A 82 2.06 0.05 -5.09
CA SER A 82 2.54 -0.18 -6.45
C SER A 82 1.63 -1.18 -7.13
N ALA A 83 0.71 -0.68 -7.94
CA ALA A 83 -0.20 -1.48 -8.75
C ALA A 83 0.31 -1.51 -10.19
N LEU A 84 0.04 -2.59 -10.90
CA LEU A 84 0.57 -2.77 -12.26
C LEU A 84 -0.55 -2.59 -13.28
N LYS A 85 -0.32 -1.74 -14.29
CA LYS A 85 -1.11 -1.74 -15.52
C LYS A 85 -0.39 -2.67 -16.50
N VAL A 86 -0.98 -3.82 -16.79
CA VAL A 86 -0.35 -4.82 -17.66
C VAL A 86 -0.44 -4.39 -19.13
N LYS A 87 0.54 -4.80 -19.94
CA LYS A 87 0.68 -4.37 -21.35
C LYS A 87 -0.56 -4.63 -22.21
N ASN A 88 -1.17 -5.80 -22.04
CA ASN A 88 -2.35 -6.23 -22.81
C ASN A 88 -3.67 -5.64 -22.30
N GLY A 89 -3.62 -4.66 -21.39
CA GLY A 89 -4.79 -4.03 -20.80
C GLY A 89 -5.26 -4.69 -19.51
N GLY A 90 -5.98 -3.92 -18.70
CA GLY A 90 -6.33 -4.32 -17.34
C GLY A 90 -5.28 -3.89 -16.31
N ARG A 91 -5.55 -4.25 -15.05
CA ARG A 91 -4.77 -3.81 -13.89
C ARG A 91 -4.67 -4.93 -12.85
N GLN A 92 -3.56 -4.95 -12.14
CA GLN A 92 -3.29 -5.81 -11.01
C GLN A 92 -3.11 -4.99 -9.74
N THR A 93 -3.51 -5.54 -8.61
CA THR A 93 -3.39 -4.93 -7.29
C THR A 93 -1.94 -5.00 -6.79
N PRO A 94 -1.54 -4.12 -5.85
CA PRO A 94 -0.27 -4.27 -5.16
C PRO A 94 -0.11 -5.61 -4.45
N ALA A 95 -1.21 -6.20 -3.95
CA ALA A 95 -1.20 -7.51 -3.34
C ALA A 95 -0.81 -8.61 -4.32
N LEU A 96 -1.22 -8.53 -5.59
CA LEU A 96 -0.80 -9.51 -6.59
C LEU A 96 0.71 -9.37 -6.92
N GLY A 97 1.25 -8.15 -6.92
CA GLY A 97 2.69 -7.91 -6.97
C GLY A 97 3.43 -8.53 -5.78
N LEU A 98 2.87 -8.44 -4.56
CA LEU A 98 3.45 -9.14 -3.39
C LEU A 98 3.44 -10.67 -3.59
N ALA A 99 2.36 -11.22 -4.15
CA ALA A 99 2.26 -12.66 -4.39
C ALA A 99 3.26 -13.15 -5.44
N HIS A 100 3.61 -12.30 -6.42
CA HIS A 100 4.66 -12.59 -7.39
C HIS A 100 6.00 -12.83 -6.67
N GLU A 101 6.45 -11.88 -5.85
CA GLU A 101 7.72 -12.00 -5.11
C GLU A 101 7.71 -13.18 -4.11
N LEU A 102 6.57 -13.42 -3.46
CA LEU A 102 6.41 -14.60 -2.60
C LEU A 102 6.50 -15.91 -3.38
N GLY A 103 6.12 -15.91 -4.67
CA GLY A 103 6.32 -17.03 -5.58
C GLY A 103 7.80 -17.38 -5.78
N HIS A 104 8.65 -16.37 -5.96
CA HIS A 104 10.10 -16.56 -6.00
C HIS A 104 10.63 -17.10 -4.66
N ALA A 105 10.15 -16.56 -3.53
CA ALA A 105 10.52 -17.06 -2.21
C ALA A 105 10.18 -18.55 -2.02
N GLU A 106 8.96 -18.97 -2.39
CA GLU A 106 8.54 -20.38 -2.33
C GLU A 106 9.46 -21.28 -3.15
N LYS A 107 9.74 -20.89 -4.39
CA LYS A 107 10.66 -21.62 -5.26
C LYS A 107 12.06 -21.71 -4.69
N ARG A 108 12.60 -20.60 -4.19
CA ARG A 108 13.94 -20.51 -3.60
C ARG A 108 14.09 -21.38 -2.34
N ILE A 109 13.00 -21.55 -1.58
CA ILE A 109 12.93 -22.46 -0.42
C ILE A 109 12.89 -23.92 -0.88
N ARG A 110 12.09 -24.22 -1.90
CA ARG A 110 11.90 -25.59 -2.40
C ARG A 110 13.13 -26.14 -3.14
N ASN A 111 13.73 -25.35 -4.03
CA ASN A 111 14.88 -25.74 -4.83
C ASN A 111 15.70 -24.54 -5.30
N ALA A 112 16.65 -24.10 -4.49
CA ALA A 112 17.52 -22.96 -4.79
C ALA A 112 18.27 -23.10 -6.12
N ARG A 113 18.85 -24.27 -6.38
CA ARG A 113 19.63 -24.53 -7.59
C ARG A 113 18.80 -24.51 -8.86
N GLU A 114 17.51 -24.87 -8.78
CA GLU A 114 16.61 -24.71 -9.92
C GLU A 114 16.26 -23.24 -10.13
N GLU A 115 16.00 -22.50 -9.06
CA GLU A 115 15.68 -21.08 -9.18
C GLU A 115 16.85 -20.26 -9.74
N ASP A 116 18.08 -20.52 -9.29
CA ASP A 116 19.28 -19.87 -9.83
C ASP A 116 19.43 -20.16 -11.34
N ARG A 117 19.23 -21.41 -11.76
CA ARG A 117 19.28 -21.80 -13.19
C ARG A 117 18.17 -21.13 -14.00
N ASP A 118 16.95 -21.08 -13.46
CA ASP A 118 15.81 -20.42 -14.11
C ASP A 118 16.05 -18.91 -14.28
N PHE A 119 16.69 -18.27 -13.29
CA PHE A 119 17.02 -16.84 -13.32
C PHE A 119 18.11 -16.50 -14.36
N GLU A 120 19.12 -17.36 -14.48
CA GLU A 120 20.19 -17.20 -15.48
C GLU A 120 19.72 -17.46 -16.91
N GLN A 121 18.68 -18.28 -17.08
CA GLN A 121 18.11 -18.55 -18.40
C GLN A 121 17.31 -17.36 -18.94
N LYS A 122 17.98 -16.44 -19.63
CA LYS A 122 17.35 -15.26 -20.26
C LYS A 122 16.41 -15.65 -21.41
N LEU A 123 15.29 -14.95 -21.50
CA LEU A 123 14.27 -15.17 -22.54
C LEU A 123 14.04 -13.90 -23.36
N ARG A 124 13.88 -14.04 -24.68
CA ARG A 124 13.67 -12.91 -25.61
C ARG A 124 12.21 -12.50 -25.79
N ASN A 125 11.28 -13.08 -25.02
CA ASN A 125 9.83 -12.94 -25.21
C ASN A 125 9.16 -12.05 -24.16
N GLY A 126 9.88 -11.06 -23.61
CA GLY A 126 9.35 -10.09 -22.66
C GLY A 126 9.22 -10.58 -21.22
N TYR A 127 9.68 -11.79 -20.89
CA TYR A 127 9.70 -12.29 -19.51
C TYR A 127 11.02 -12.01 -18.77
N HIS A 128 12.04 -11.47 -19.44
CA HIS A 128 13.43 -11.38 -18.97
C HIS A 128 14.14 -12.73 -18.77
N ASN A 129 13.59 -13.64 -17.96
CA ASN A 129 14.17 -14.95 -17.68
C ASN A 129 13.11 -16.04 -17.45
N LEU A 130 13.53 -17.30 -17.25
CA LEU A 130 12.61 -18.42 -17.03
C LEU A 130 11.97 -18.40 -15.64
N ALA A 131 12.65 -17.85 -14.62
CA ALA A 131 12.10 -17.73 -13.27
C ALA A 131 10.84 -16.88 -13.28
N GLU A 132 10.93 -15.68 -13.87
CA GLU A 132 9.81 -14.75 -14.08
C GLU A 132 8.65 -15.42 -14.83
N LYS A 133 8.95 -16.10 -15.94
CA LYS A 133 7.94 -16.81 -16.72
C LYS A 133 7.20 -17.85 -15.90
N LYS A 134 7.91 -18.60 -15.06
CA LYS A 134 7.30 -19.63 -14.21
C LYS A 134 6.42 -19.01 -13.11
N ILE A 135 6.78 -17.85 -12.55
CA ILE A 135 5.95 -17.14 -11.57
C ILE A 135 4.70 -16.55 -12.25
N ILE A 136 4.89 -15.78 -13.33
CA ILE A 136 3.82 -15.13 -14.08
C ILE A 136 2.80 -16.15 -14.58
N ARG A 137 3.25 -17.24 -15.22
CA ARG A 137 2.36 -18.27 -15.79
C ARG A 137 1.87 -19.29 -14.76
N GLY A 138 2.47 -19.30 -13.58
CA GLY A 138 2.15 -20.19 -12.48
C GLY A 138 1.29 -19.51 -11.44
N VAL A 139 1.93 -19.14 -10.33
CA VAL A 139 1.25 -18.66 -9.12
C VAL A 139 0.53 -17.34 -9.35
N GLU A 140 1.14 -16.38 -10.04
CA GLU A 140 0.54 -15.07 -10.31
C GLU A 140 -0.72 -15.22 -11.17
N TYR A 141 -0.62 -15.93 -12.30
CA TYR A 141 -1.77 -16.17 -13.20
C TYR A 141 -2.97 -16.80 -12.48
N LYS A 142 -2.71 -17.84 -11.66
CA LYS A 142 -3.78 -18.53 -10.93
C LYS A 142 -4.45 -17.63 -9.91
N ILE A 143 -3.66 -16.91 -9.10
CA ILE A 143 -4.21 -15.96 -8.12
C ILE A 143 -5.00 -14.86 -8.83
N ALA A 144 -4.46 -14.29 -9.92
CA ALA A 144 -5.15 -13.26 -10.70
C ALA A 144 -6.51 -13.76 -11.20
N LYS A 145 -6.58 -14.97 -11.77
CA LYS A 145 -7.84 -15.59 -12.20
C LYS A 145 -8.81 -15.81 -11.03
N GLU A 146 -8.33 -16.36 -9.93
CA GLU A 146 -9.15 -16.65 -8.75
C GLU A 146 -9.68 -15.38 -8.05
N LEU A 147 -8.97 -14.26 -8.16
CA LEU A 147 -9.36 -12.96 -7.59
C LEU A 147 -10.01 -12.01 -8.60
N ASN A 148 -10.24 -12.45 -9.84
CA ASN A 148 -10.79 -11.65 -10.94
C ASN A 148 -9.95 -10.37 -11.24
N GLU A 149 -8.63 -10.49 -11.18
CA GLU A 149 -7.68 -9.47 -11.63
C GLU A 149 -7.21 -9.72 -13.07
N ALA A 150 -6.55 -8.73 -13.68
CA ALA A 150 -5.97 -8.91 -15.00
C ALA A 150 -4.80 -9.91 -14.96
N THR A 151 -4.76 -10.79 -15.95
CA THR A 151 -3.61 -11.69 -16.18
C THR A 151 -2.65 -11.06 -17.19
N ARG A 152 -1.36 -11.38 -17.10
CA ARG A 152 -0.34 -11.02 -18.09
C ARG A 152 0.38 -12.23 -18.65
N THR A 153 1.06 -12.02 -19.78
CA THR A 153 1.81 -13.06 -20.51
C THR A 153 3.23 -12.58 -20.85
N ASP A 154 3.72 -11.60 -20.13
CA ASP A 154 5.07 -11.06 -20.15
C ASP A 154 5.34 -10.40 -18.78
N HIS A 155 6.59 -10.01 -18.56
CA HIS A 155 7.03 -9.31 -17.36
C HIS A 155 6.79 -7.78 -17.46
N GLU A 156 6.21 -7.32 -18.56
CA GLU A 156 6.07 -5.90 -18.86
C GLU A 156 4.85 -5.28 -18.19
N GLY A 157 4.88 -3.95 -18.05
CA GLY A 157 3.76 -3.17 -17.55
C GLY A 157 4.16 -1.75 -17.21
N SER A 158 3.28 -1.05 -16.52
CA SER A 158 3.59 0.26 -15.95
C SER A 158 3.00 0.36 -14.56
N GLU A 159 3.86 0.59 -13.58
CA GLU A 159 3.49 0.78 -12.19
C GLU A 159 2.77 2.12 -12.00
N TYR A 160 1.79 2.13 -11.10
CA TYR A 160 1.11 3.35 -10.68
C TYR A 160 0.68 3.23 -9.22
N LEU A 161 0.49 4.39 -8.57
CA LEU A 161 -0.04 4.42 -7.20
C LEU A 161 -1.52 4.02 -7.20
N ALA A 162 -1.86 2.95 -6.50
CA ALA A 162 -3.24 2.60 -6.17
C ALA A 162 -3.71 3.27 -4.87
N THR A 163 -5.02 3.26 -4.64
CA THR A 163 -5.62 3.80 -3.40
C THR A 163 -5.40 2.91 -2.17
N SER A 164 -5.19 1.60 -2.37
CA SER A 164 -4.97 0.64 -1.29
C SER A 164 -4.21 -0.61 -1.79
N PRO A 165 -3.75 -1.52 -0.92
CA PRO A 165 -2.93 -2.66 -1.36
C PRO A 165 -3.77 -3.71 -2.10
N THR A 166 -5.09 -3.59 -2.07
CA THR A 166 -6.05 -4.55 -2.63
C THR A 166 -6.95 -3.88 -3.67
N SER A 167 -6.45 -2.81 -4.31
CA SER A 167 -7.22 -1.98 -5.25
C SER A 167 -6.42 -1.73 -6.51
N THR A 168 -7.11 -1.71 -7.64
CA THR A 168 -6.60 -1.29 -8.96
C THR A 168 -7.01 0.14 -9.32
N GLN A 169 -7.63 0.86 -8.39
CA GLN A 169 -8.02 2.25 -8.60
C GLN A 169 -6.81 3.17 -8.40
N PRO A 170 -6.41 3.97 -9.41
CA PRO A 170 -5.32 4.92 -9.26
C PRO A 170 -5.61 5.94 -8.15
N PHE A 171 -4.57 6.26 -7.38
CA PHE A 171 -4.60 7.35 -6.43
C PHE A 171 -4.67 8.67 -7.20
N SER A 172 -5.80 9.37 -7.13
CA SER A 172 -5.93 10.72 -7.70
C SER A 172 -5.88 11.77 -6.58
N SER A 173 -4.96 12.74 -6.72
CA SER A 173 -4.88 13.90 -5.82
C SER A 173 -6.10 14.84 -5.96
N ARG A 174 -6.87 14.73 -7.06
CA ARG A 174 -8.07 15.55 -7.33
C ARG A 174 -9.20 15.35 -6.32
N ALA A 175 -9.26 14.20 -5.64
CA ALA A 175 -10.27 13.96 -4.59
C ALA A 175 -10.11 14.87 -3.35
N LYS A 176 -8.95 15.52 -3.14
CA LYS A 176 -8.78 16.54 -2.09
C LYS A 176 -9.28 17.93 -2.48
N GLN A 177 -9.42 18.23 -3.78
CA GLN A 177 -9.74 19.60 -4.23
C GLN A 177 -11.25 19.88 -4.24
N SER A 178 -12.10 18.85 -4.42
CA SER A 178 -13.55 19.00 -4.29
C SER A 178 -14.00 19.21 -2.84
N ASN A 179 -13.32 18.61 -1.86
CA ASN A 179 -13.64 18.79 -0.43
C ASN A 179 -13.15 20.11 0.18
N ARG A 180 -12.25 20.86 -0.48
CA ARG A 180 -11.87 22.22 -0.05
C ARG A 180 -12.79 23.32 -0.61
N LYS A 181 -13.54 23.06 -1.68
CA LYS A 181 -14.49 24.04 -2.23
C LYS A 181 -15.83 24.09 -1.48
N ASN A 182 -16.10 23.16 -0.56
CA ASN A 182 -17.34 23.11 0.23
C ASN A 182 -17.21 23.63 1.68
N LEU A 183 -16.08 24.26 2.03
CA LEU A 183 -15.96 25.06 3.25
C LEU A 183 -15.96 26.55 2.87
N GLN A 184 -17.11 27.04 2.38
CA GLN A 184 -17.44 28.45 2.58
C GLN A 184 -18.05 28.59 3.98
N PRO A 185 -17.69 29.62 4.77
CA PRO A 185 -18.31 29.82 6.06
C PRO A 185 -19.79 30.15 5.85
N ARG A 186 -20.66 29.29 6.39
CA ARG A 186 -22.09 29.58 6.54
C ARG A 186 -22.23 30.90 7.28
N GLN A 187 -22.78 31.91 6.61
CA GLN A 187 -23.31 33.10 7.28
C GLN A 187 -24.39 32.64 8.26
N THR A 188 -24.14 32.82 9.55
CA THR A 188 -25.14 32.60 10.59
C THR A 188 -26.12 33.78 10.57
N THR A 189 -27.29 33.59 9.95
CA THR A 189 -28.45 34.43 10.22
C THR A 189 -28.95 34.13 11.62
N ARG A 190 -29.13 35.17 12.44
CA ARG A 190 -29.64 35.08 13.81
C ARG A 190 -30.99 35.82 13.84
N PRO A 191 -32.12 35.19 14.22
CA PRO A 191 -33.39 35.89 14.29
C PRO A 191 -33.66 36.44 15.70
N GLY A 192 -34.01 37.73 15.75
CA GLY A 192 -35.05 38.31 16.61
C GLY A 192 -34.81 38.51 18.11
N ALA A 193 -34.67 39.77 18.53
CA ALA A 193 -35.30 40.30 19.74
C ALA A 193 -35.55 41.81 19.63
N ARG A 194 -36.64 42.25 20.24
CA ARG A 194 -37.51 43.39 19.95
C ARG A 194 -37.14 44.66 20.76
N THR A 195 -37.31 45.82 20.11
CA THR A 195 -37.68 47.18 20.60
C THR A 195 -37.37 47.64 22.03
N THR A 196 -36.77 48.84 22.17
CA THR A 196 -37.39 50.01 22.80
C THR A 196 -36.80 51.33 22.26
N SER A 197 -37.68 52.33 22.16
CA SER A 197 -37.44 53.72 21.78
C SER A 197 -37.06 54.56 23.00
N THR A 198 -36.14 55.52 22.86
CA THR A 198 -36.27 56.85 23.50
C THR A 198 -35.37 57.90 22.85
N LYS A 199 -36.00 58.99 22.37
CA LYS A 199 -35.40 60.29 22.07
C LYS A 199 -34.78 60.91 23.34
N LYS A 200 -33.62 61.59 23.23
CA LYS A 200 -33.48 63.00 23.67
C LYS A 200 -32.14 63.64 23.27
N LYS A 201 -32.24 64.96 23.19
CA LYS A 201 -31.39 66.00 22.56
C LYS A 201 -30.33 66.51 23.54
N LYS A 202 -29.19 66.98 22.99
CA LYS A 202 -28.38 68.16 23.39
C LYS A 202 -27.82 68.25 24.84
N MET A 203 -26.49 68.36 24.99
CA MET A 203 -25.74 69.60 25.31
C MET A 203 -24.31 69.34 25.88
N THR A 204 -23.37 70.11 25.33
CA THR A 204 -22.18 70.75 25.93
C THR A 204 -21.06 69.96 26.64
N ARG A 205 -19.85 70.09 26.03
CA ARG A 205 -18.49 70.20 26.62
C ARG A 205 -18.45 71.12 27.89
N PRO A 206 -17.40 71.15 28.76
CA PRO A 206 -15.98 71.05 28.37
C PRO A 206 -14.97 70.41 29.37
N THR A 207 -13.74 70.19 28.86
CA THR A 207 -12.39 70.40 29.47
C THR A 207 -12.15 70.05 30.94
N ASN A 208 -11.15 69.22 31.29
CA ASN A 208 -9.74 69.56 31.60
C ASN A 208 -9.28 68.40 32.55
N PHE A 209 -8.04 67.94 32.73
CA PHE A 209 -6.73 68.56 32.70
C PHE A 209 -5.66 67.43 32.67
N LYS A 210 -4.48 67.79 32.16
CA LYS A 210 -3.15 67.14 32.22
C LYS A 210 -2.62 67.02 33.69
N PRO A 211 -1.39 66.53 34.01
CA PRO A 211 -0.24 66.26 33.12
C PRO A 211 0.56 64.95 33.37
N ARG A 212 1.49 64.72 32.44
CA ARG A 212 2.71 63.92 32.55
C ARG A 212 3.62 64.41 33.68
N ALA A 213 4.37 63.49 34.29
CA ALA A 213 5.80 63.30 34.04
C ALA A 213 6.11 61.81 34.20
#